data_AF-A0A524JXG8-F1
#
_entry.id   AF-A0A524JXG8-F1
#
_cell.length_a   1.000
_cell.length_b   1.000
_cell.length_c   1.000
_cell.angle_alpha   90.00
_cell.angle_beta   90.00
_cell.angle_gamma   90.00
#
_symmetry.space_group_name_H-M   'P 1'
#
loop_
_entity.id
_entity.type
_entity.pdbx_description
1 polymer ?
#
loop_
_entity_poly.entity_id
_entity_poly.type
_entity_poly.pdbx_seq_one_letter_code
_entity_poly.pdbx_strand_id
1 'polypeptide(L)'
;MITKANAFRFRAFTAFWLAFSFFLSVLSGLILFLRPEGSLAAWTAWTALGLNKKQWEGVHTVFVFVLLISASIHLLYNWRVLTAYCRLKKEQFGRVFKGMAAFRELFAAALLTVLVLIGTIGEWLPYQWLSGWRGAFKSGSALVTLTPPVADADKLSLAVLCALSGISEQRVLRNAGAKGLQLNALSETLSDIAKKNRMSPEKVYGLLFLK
;
A
#
# COMPACT_ATOMS: atom_id res chain seq x y z
N MET A 1 -44.68 -18.94 -23.75
CA MET A 1 -43.98 -18.98 -22.46
C MET A 1 -43.12 -17.74 -22.34
N ILE A 2 -43.48 -16.79 -21.48
CA ILE A 2 -42.62 -15.64 -21.20
C ILE A 2 -41.66 -16.09 -20.10
N THR A 3 -40.38 -16.26 -20.44
CA THR A 3 -39.32 -16.53 -19.47
C THR A 3 -39.25 -15.33 -18.53
N LYS A 4 -39.54 -15.53 -17.24
CA LYS A 4 -39.27 -14.53 -16.20
C LYS A 4 -37.78 -14.18 -16.31
N ALA A 5 -37.46 -12.95 -16.65
CA ALA A 5 -36.08 -12.46 -16.56
C ALA A 5 -35.58 -12.71 -15.13
N ASN A 6 -34.45 -13.39 -15.00
CA ASN A 6 -33.88 -13.69 -13.69
C ASN A 6 -33.51 -12.38 -12.99
N ALA A 7 -34.18 -12.09 -11.88
CA ALA A 7 -33.91 -10.90 -11.09
C ALA A 7 -32.46 -10.92 -10.55
N PHE A 8 -31.82 -9.75 -10.51
CA PHE A 8 -30.45 -9.60 -10.04
C PHE A 8 -30.29 -10.06 -8.58
N ARG A 9 -29.26 -10.87 -8.31
CA ARG A 9 -29.03 -11.49 -6.98
C ARG A 9 -28.09 -10.61 -6.13
N PHE A 10 -28.62 -9.56 -5.51
CA PHE A 10 -27.84 -8.60 -4.71
C PHE A 10 -26.94 -9.21 -3.62
N ARG A 11 -27.38 -10.29 -2.96
CA ARG A 11 -26.55 -10.99 -1.96
C ARG A 11 -25.31 -11.64 -2.59
N ALA A 12 -25.49 -12.29 -3.75
CA ALA A 12 -24.38 -12.91 -4.48
C ALA A 12 -23.42 -11.83 -5.01
N PHE A 13 -23.97 -10.76 -5.58
CA PHE A 13 -23.18 -9.61 -6.01
C PHE A 13 -22.32 -9.04 -4.86
N THR A 14 -22.91 -8.79 -3.69
CA THR A 14 -22.18 -8.23 -2.55
C THR A 14 -21.07 -9.17 -2.07
N ALA A 15 -21.30 -10.48 -2.08
CA ALA A 15 -20.27 -11.46 -1.74
C ALA A 15 -19.11 -11.45 -2.73
N PHE A 16 -19.37 -11.40 -4.04
CA PHE A 16 -18.31 -11.30 -5.04
C PHE A 16 -17.59 -9.96 -4.98
N TRP A 17 -18.31 -8.86 -4.76
CA TRP A 17 -17.73 -7.52 -4.62
C TRP A 17 -16.81 -7.42 -3.40
N LEU A 18 -17.21 -8.00 -2.28
CA LEU A 18 -16.37 -8.17 -1.09
C LEU A 18 -15.12 -9.01 -1.40
N ALA A 19 -15.28 -10.15 -2.07
CA ALA A 19 -14.15 -11.02 -2.41
C ALA A 19 -13.12 -10.34 -3.33
N PHE A 20 -13.57 -9.64 -4.38
CA PHE A 20 -12.68 -8.94 -5.30
C PHE A 20 -12.00 -7.73 -4.65
N SER A 21 -12.70 -6.97 -3.81
CA SER A 21 -12.10 -5.85 -3.08
C SER A 21 -11.09 -6.32 -2.05
N PHE A 22 -11.35 -7.44 -1.36
CA PHE A 22 -10.37 -8.09 -0.49
C PHE A 22 -9.12 -8.51 -1.27
N PHE A 23 -9.28 -9.20 -2.39
CA PHE A 23 -8.16 -9.64 -3.21
C PHE A 23 -7.29 -8.47 -3.69
N LEU A 24 -7.90 -7.41 -4.22
CA LEU A 24 -7.17 -6.23 -4.68
C LEU A 24 -6.52 -5.45 -3.54
N SER A 25 -7.14 -5.41 -2.36
CA SER A 25 -6.54 -4.79 -1.17
C SER A 25 -5.31 -5.56 -0.68
N VAL A 26 -5.37 -6.90 -0.68
CA VAL A 26 -4.23 -7.76 -0.33
C VAL A 26 -3.10 -7.64 -1.35
N LEU A 27 -3.42 -7.72 -2.65
CA LEU A 27 -2.43 -7.60 -3.72
C LEU A 27 -1.71 -6.25 -3.67
N SER A 28 -2.46 -5.16 -3.59
CA SER A 28 -1.89 -3.82 -3.50
C SER A 28 -1.11 -3.61 -2.20
N GLY A 29 -1.59 -4.15 -1.07
CA GLY A 29 -0.89 -4.12 0.21
C GLY A 29 0.44 -4.88 0.15
N LEU A 30 0.47 -6.05 -0.50
CA LEU A 30 1.69 -6.84 -0.70
C LEU A 30 2.71 -6.10 -1.58
N ILE A 31 2.25 -5.51 -2.69
CA ILE A 31 3.12 -4.72 -3.57
C ILE A 31 3.70 -3.51 -2.81
N LEU A 32 2.88 -2.84 -2.00
CA LEU A 32 3.33 -1.73 -1.14
C LEU A 32 4.22 -2.18 0.02
N PHE A 33 4.11 -3.43 0.46
CA PHE A 33 4.98 -4.02 1.48
C PHE A 33 6.38 -4.29 0.91
N LEU A 34 6.46 -4.75 -0.35
CA LEU A 34 7.70 -5.09 -1.05
C LEU A 34 8.44 -3.87 -1.64
N ARG A 35 7.79 -2.69 -1.70
CA ARG A 35 8.38 -1.49 -2.30
C ARG A 35 9.63 -1.03 -1.51
N PRO A 36 10.61 -0.38 -2.18
CA PRO A 36 11.69 0.32 -1.50
C PRO A 36 11.15 1.39 -0.54
N GLU A 37 11.79 1.54 0.63
CA GLU A 37 11.29 2.45 1.66
C GLU A 37 11.40 3.93 1.29
N GLY A 38 10.47 4.73 1.82
CA GLY A 38 10.56 6.18 1.80
C GLY A 38 10.59 6.79 0.40
N SER A 39 11.50 7.74 0.20
CA SER A 39 11.74 8.45 -1.05
C SER A 39 12.48 7.61 -2.10
N LEU A 40 13.07 6.46 -1.72
CA LEU A 40 13.88 5.67 -2.65
C LEU A 40 13.08 5.15 -3.83
N ALA A 41 11.81 4.78 -3.62
CA ALA A 41 10.94 4.36 -4.72
C ALA A 41 10.67 5.49 -5.73
N ALA A 42 10.63 6.75 -5.28
CA ALA A 42 10.50 7.89 -6.19
C ALA A 42 11.85 8.20 -6.86
N TRP A 43 12.93 8.14 -6.08
CA TRP A 43 14.30 8.36 -6.52
C TRP A 43 14.74 7.44 -7.67
N THR A 44 14.42 6.15 -7.59
CA THR A 44 14.76 5.15 -8.61
C THR A 44 13.69 5.00 -9.69
N ALA A 45 12.62 5.80 -9.64
CA ALA A 45 11.43 5.64 -10.49
C ALA A 45 10.86 4.21 -10.46
N TRP A 46 10.80 3.61 -9.27
CA TRP A 46 10.35 2.24 -9.06
C TRP A 46 8.92 2.02 -9.58
N THR A 47 8.74 0.91 -10.30
CA THR A 47 7.45 0.45 -10.81
C THR A 47 7.27 -1.04 -10.56
N ALA A 48 6.05 -1.45 -10.29
CA ALA A 48 5.64 -2.85 -10.24
C ALA A 48 4.39 -3.04 -11.11
N LEU A 49 4.39 -4.05 -11.98
CA LEU A 49 3.32 -4.34 -12.94
C LEU A 49 2.84 -3.10 -13.72
N GLY A 50 3.77 -2.24 -14.11
CA GLY A 50 3.49 -1.03 -14.90
C GLY A 50 2.95 0.17 -14.12
N LEU A 51 2.78 0.06 -12.80
CA LEU A 51 2.34 1.17 -11.93
C LEU A 51 3.47 1.60 -10.99
N ASN A 52 3.56 2.92 -10.77
CA ASN A 52 4.49 3.49 -9.80
C ASN A 52 3.93 3.41 -8.36
N LYS A 53 4.77 3.75 -7.37
CA LYS A 53 4.40 3.76 -5.95
C LYS A 53 3.10 4.52 -5.66
N LYS A 54 2.94 5.74 -6.19
CA LYS A 54 1.79 6.60 -5.91
C LYS A 54 0.50 6.01 -6.48
N GLN A 55 0.58 5.38 -7.65
CA GLN A 55 -0.55 4.68 -8.25
C GLN A 55 -0.96 3.46 -7.40
N TRP A 56 0.00 2.67 -6.91
CA TRP A 56 -0.29 1.56 -5.99
C TRP A 56 -0.90 2.02 -4.66
N GLU A 57 -0.42 3.14 -4.09
CA GLU A 57 -1.03 3.76 -2.92
C GLU A 57 -2.49 4.16 -3.17
N GLY A 58 -2.78 4.72 -4.35
CA GLY A 58 -4.13 5.06 -4.79
C GLY A 58 -5.02 3.82 -4.91
N VAL A 59 -4.55 2.77 -5.58
CA VAL A 59 -5.26 1.49 -5.71
C VAL A 59 -5.57 0.93 -4.31
N HIS A 60 -4.58 0.83 -3.43
CA HIS A 60 -4.78 0.28 -2.09
C HIS A 60 -5.81 1.08 -1.28
N THR A 61 -5.67 2.41 -1.26
CA THR A 61 -6.57 3.29 -0.49
C THR A 61 -8.02 3.16 -0.96
N VAL A 62 -8.25 3.20 -2.28
CA VAL A 62 -9.59 3.07 -2.84
C VAL A 62 -10.17 1.69 -2.57
N PHE A 63 -9.40 0.62 -2.79
CA PHE A 63 -9.92 -0.74 -2.59
C PHE A 63 -10.13 -1.11 -1.14
N VAL A 64 -9.36 -0.57 -0.20
CA VAL A 64 -9.65 -0.69 1.24
C VAL A 64 -10.96 0.01 1.58
N PHE A 65 -11.23 1.19 1.04
CA PHE A 65 -12.51 1.88 1.24
C PHE A 65 -13.70 1.09 0.66
N VAL A 66 -13.54 0.55 -0.56
CA VAL A 66 -14.53 -0.35 -1.18
C VAL A 66 -14.73 -1.63 -0.36
N LEU A 67 -13.65 -2.20 0.19
CA LEU A 67 -13.69 -3.36 1.07
C LEU A 67 -14.52 -3.06 2.33
N LEU A 68 -14.33 -1.88 2.95
CA LEU A 68 -15.12 -1.47 4.12
C LEU A 68 -16.62 -1.34 3.79
N ILE A 69 -16.96 -0.71 2.66
CA ILE A 69 -18.37 -0.57 2.24
C ILE A 69 -18.99 -1.94 1.96
N SER A 70 -18.33 -2.75 1.13
CA SER A 70 -18.84 -4.06 0.74
C SER A 70 -18.93 -5.01 1.93
N ALA A 71 -17.98 -4.98 2.86
CA ALA A 71 -18.03 -5.72 4.12
C ALA A 71 -19.21 -5.26 4.97
N SER A 72 -19.43 -3.96 5.12
CA SER A 72 -20.56 -3.42 5.90
C SER A 72 -21.90 -3.90 5.35
N ILE A 73 -22.11 -3.82 4.03
CA ILE A 73 -23.32 -4.32 3.37
C ILE A 73 -23.45 -5.84 3.53
N HIS A 74 -22.34 -6.57 3.42
CA HIS A 74 -22.31 -8.01 3.64
C HIS A 74 -22.72 -8.37 5.07
N LEU A 75 -22.22 -7.65 6.09
CA LEU A 75 -22.60 -7.84 7.49
C LEU A 75 -24.09 -7.54 7.70
N LEU A 76 -24.63 -6.47 7.08
CA LEU A 76 -26.04 -6.12 7.18
C LEU A 76 -26.94 -7.23 6.59
N TYR A 77 -26.62 -7.76 5.40
CA TYR A 77 -27.36 -8.86 4.81
C TYR A 77 -27.28 -10.16 5.60
N ASN A 78 -26.17 -10.38 6.31
CA ASN A 78 -25.93 -11.59 7.10
C ASN A 78 -26.11 -11.36 8.61
N TRP A 79 -26.67 -10.22 9.03
CA TRP A 79 -26.78 -9.85 10.45
C TRP A 79 -27.62 -10.84 11.26
N ARG A 80 -28.68 -11.37 10.64
CA ARG A 80 -29.52 -12.42 11.25
C ARG A 80 -28.74 -13.71 11.47
N VAL A 81 -27.83 -14.06 10.56
CA VAL A 81 -26.98 -15.26 10.67
C VAL A 81 -25.92 -15.04 11.75
N LEU A 82 -25.24 -13.89 11.75
CA LEU A 82 -24.27 -13.52 12.79
C LEU A 82 -24.88 -13.54 14.19
N THR A 83 -26.04 -12.91 14.36
CA THR A 83 -26.73 -12.91 15.65
C THR A 83 -27.34 -14.27 16.00
N ALA A 84 -27.63 -15.14 15.03
CA ALA A 84 -28.06 -16.50 15.30
C ALA A 84 -26.94 -17.35 15.93
N TYR A 85 -25.67 -17.15 15.54
CA TYR A 85 -24.53 -17.78 16.22
C TYR A 85 -24.43 -17.34 17.68
N CYS A 86 -24.88 -16.13 18.02
CA CYS A 86 -24.87 -15.61 19.39
C CYS A 86 -26.13 -15.99 20.20
N ARG A 87 -27.21 -16.44 19.55
CA ARG A 87 -28.49 -16.76 20.20
C ARG A 87 -28.57 -18.25 20.54
N LEU A 88 -28.73 -18.54 21.82
CA LEU A 88 -29.12 -19.86 22.30
C LEU A 88 -30.52 -20.23 21.74
N LYS A 89 -30.63 -21.31 20.97
CA LYS A 89 -31.95 -21.84 20.60
C LYS A 89 -32.67 -22.34 21.87
N LYS A 90 -33.80 -21.72 22.22
CA LYS A 90 -34.67 -22.13 23.35
C LYS A 90 -35.16 -23.59 23.25
N GLU A 91 -35.25 -24.15 22.05
CA GLU A 91 -35.72 -25.53 21.81
C GLU A 91 -34.71 -26.62 22.23
N GLN A 92 -33.50 -26.26 22.66
CA GLN A 92 -32.49 -27.20 23.16
C GLN A 92 -32.30 -27.13 24.69
N PHE A 93 -33.32 -26.70 25.44
CA PHE A 93 -33.29 -26.54 26.89
C PHE A 93 -32.93 -27.84 27.67
N GLY A 94 -33.03 -29.02 27.04
CA GLY A 94 -32.53 -30.29 27.59
C GLY A 94 -31.04 -30.59 27.37
N ARG A 95 -30.29 -29.76 26.63
CA ARG A 95 -28.85 -29.93 26.35
C ARG A 95 -28.07 -28.66 26.69
N VAL A 96 -28.05 -28.33 27.99
CA VAL A 96 -27.32 -27.21 28.61
C VAL A 96 -25.85 -27.11 28.14
N PHE A 97 -25.23 -28.21 27.71
CA PHE A 97 -23.83 -28.25 27.26
C PHE A 97 -23.53 -27.68 25.86
N LYS A 98 -24.52 -27.53 24.95
CA LYS A 98 -24.26 -26.99 23.59
C LYS A 98 -24.32 -25.47 23.49
N GLY A 99 -24.96 -24.81 24.45
CA GLY A 99 -25.10 -23.35 24.47
C GLY A 99 -23.82 -22.60 24.82
N MET A 100 -22.99 -23.17 25.69
CA MET A 100 -21.68 -22.62 26.02
C MET A 100 -20.69 -22.69 24.85
N ALA A 101 -20.86 -23.60 23.88
CA ALA A 101 -19.92 -23.77 22.76
C ALA A 101 -19.85 -22.54 21.85
N ALA A 102 -20.98 -21.90 21.55
CA ALA A 102 -21.01 -20.71 20.69
C ALA A 102 -20.37 -19.47 21.37
N PHE A 103 -20.57 -19.31 22.67
CA PHE A 103 -19.86 -18.28 23.45
C PHE A 103 -18.37 -18.60 23.60
N ARG A 104 -17.98 -19.89 23.67
CA ARG A 104 -16.58 -20.30 23.66
C ARG A 104 -15.88 -19.95 22.35
N GLU A 105 -16.51 -20.18 21.21
CA GLU A 105 -15.95 -19.82 19.90
C GLU A 105 -15.81 -18.30 19.74
N LEU A 106 -16.83 -17.54 20.14
CA LEU A 106 -16.78 -16.07 20.14
C LEU A 106 -15.68 -15.55 21.07
N PHE A 107 -15.62 -16.08 22.31
CA PHE A 107 -14.59 -15.70 23.28
C PHE A 107 -13.20 -16.10 22.79
N ALA A 108 -13.03 -17.29 22.21
CA ALA A 108 -11.75 -17.74 21.67
C ALA A 108 -11.31 -16.85 20.49
N ALA A 109 -12.20 -16.47 19.59
CA ALA A 109 -11.90 -15.55 18.49
C ALA A 109 -11.51 -14.15 19.00
N ALA A 110 -12.25 -13.62 19.97
CA ALA A 110 -11.95 -12.34 20.61
C ALA A 110 -10.61 -12.38 21.37
N LEU A 111 -10.38 -13.42 22.18
CA LEU A 111 -9.14 -13.64 22.90
C LEU A 111 -7.95 -13.77 21.94
N LEU A 112 -8.08 -14.56 20.87
CA LEU A 112 -7.03 -14.69 19.86
C LEU A 112 -6.72 -13.35 19.20
N THR A 113 -7.75 -12.55 18.86
CA THR A 113 -7.56 -11.22 18.27
C THR A 113 -6.84 -10.28 19.24
N VAL A 114 -7.22 -10.29 20.52
CA VAL A 114 -6.57 -9.50 21.58
C VAL A 114 -5.14 -9.97 21.80
N LEU A 115 -4.87 -11.28 21.82
CA LEU A 115 -3.52 -11.82 21.97
C LEU A 115 -2.63 -11.46 20.77
N VAL A 116 -3.15 -11.54 19.55
CA VAL A 116 -2.42 -11.09 18.34
C VAL A 116 -2.15 -9.59 18.40
N LEU A 117 -3.12 -8.79 18.86
CA LEU A 117 -2.94 -7.34 19.04
C LEU A 117 -1.86 -7.04 20.09
N ILE A 118 -1.93 -7.65 21.27
CA ILE A 118 -0.92 -7.50 22.34
C ILE A 118 0.45 -7.94 21.84
N GLY A 119 0.54 -9.09 21.16
CA GLY A 119 1.79 -9.57 20.58
C GLY A 119 2.33 -8.65 19.48
N THR A 120 1.46 -8.03 18.68
CA THR A 120 1.89 -7.04 17.67
C THR A 120 2.43 -5.77 18.35
N ILE A 121 1.74 -5.25 19.37
CA ILE A 121 2.18 -4.06 20.13
C ILE A 121 3.48 -4.35 20.90
N GLY A 122 3.60 -5.55 21.48
CA GLY A 122 4.79 -6.00 22.20
C GLY A 122 5.92 -6.49 21.29
N GLU A 123 5.79 -6.33 19.97
CA GLU A 123 6.76 -6.76 18.97
C GLU A 123 7.15 -8.25 19.07
N TRP A 124 6.21 -9.12 19.41
CA TRP A 124 6.39 -10.57 19.45
C TRP A 124 6.31 -11.19 18.04
N LEU A 125 6.43 -12.52 17.93
CA LEU A 125 6.10 -13.23 16.69
C LEU A 125 4.59 -13.13 16.43
N PRO A 126 4.11 -12.86 15.19
CA PRO A 126 4.82 -12.80 13.89
C PRO A 126 5.34 -11.41 13.48
N TYR A 127 5.16 -10.37 14.30
CA TYR A 127 5.59 -9.01 13.96
C TYR A 127 7.08 -8.97 13.62
N GLN A 128 7.95 -9.61 14.42
CA GLN A 128 9.39 -9.63 14.16
C GLN A 128 9.76 -10.26 12.80
N TRP A 129 9.02 -11.28 12.36
CA TRP A 129 9.25 -11.89 11.04
C TRP A 129 8.88 -10.92 9.93
N LEU A 130 7.71 -10.28 10.03
CA LEU A 130 7.25 -9.31 9.04
C LEU A 130 8.15 -8.08 9.00
N SER A 131 8.58 -7.55 10.14
CA SER A 131 9.50 -6.42 10.22
C SER A 131 10.90 -6.77 9.71
N GLY A 132 11.40 -7.98 10.02
CA GLY A 132 12.65 -8.51 9.50
C GLY A 132 12.65 -8.66 7.98
N TRP A 133 11.58 -9.25 7.41
CA TRP A 133 11.41 -9.35 5.96
C TRP A 133 11.34 -7.98 5.31
N ARG A 134 10.58 -7.06 5.90
CA ARG A 134 10.52 -5.67 5.44
C ARG A 134 11.90 -5.00 5.48
N GLY A 135 12.70 -5.27 6.52
CA GLY A 135 14.08 -4.82 6.63
C GLY A 135 14.99 -5.37 5.53
N ALA A 136 14.84 -6.64 5.16
CA ALA A 136 15.59 -7.24 4.06
C ALA A 136 15.26 -6.59 2.70
N PHE A 137 14.00 -6.21 2.47
CA PHE A 137 13.63 -5.42 1.27
C PHE A 137 14.10 -3.97 1.36
N LYS A 138 14.22 -3.39 2.57
CA LYS A 138 14.79 -2.06 2.80
C LYS A 138 16.27 -1.98 2.39
N SER A 139 17.02 -3.09 2.51
CA SER A 139 18.37 -3.22 1.94
C SER A 139 18.41 -3.36 0.41
N GLY A 140 17.32 -3.02 -0.28
CA GLY A 140 17.29 -2.71 -1.72
C GLY A 140 18.22 -1.57 -2.16
N SER A 141 19.23 -1.21 -1.37
CA SER A 141 20.44 -0.49 -1.79
C SER A 141 21.10 -1.12 -3.02
N ALA A 142 20.83 -2.38 -3.34
CA ALA A 142 21.25 -2.98 -4.62
C ALA A 142 20.61 -2.33 -5.86
N LEU A 143 19.45 -1.67 -5.73
CA LEU A 143 18.78 -0.95 -6.82
C LEU A 143 19.21 0.52 -6.93
N VAL A 144 19.87 1.06 -5.89
CA VAL A 144 20.27 2.46 -5.82
C VAL A 144 21.75 2.54 -6.14
N THR A 145 22.08 3.08 -7.31
CA THR A 145 23.47 3.31 -7.73
C THR A 145 24.01 4.59 -7.11
N LEU A 146 23.18 5.62 -7.00
CA LEU A 146 23.50 6.90 -6.39
C LEU A 146 22.57 7.17 -5.23
N THR A 147 23.13 7.34 -4.03
CA THR A 147 22.33 7.70 -2.85
C THR A 147 21.82 9.14 -2.97
N PRO A 148 20.54 9.40 -2.62
CA PRO A 148 20.03 10.75 -2.62
C PRO A 148 20.74 11.58 -1.53
N PRO A 149 21.05 12.86 -1.79
CA PRO A 149 21.78 13.72 -0.83
C PRO A 149 20.99 13.96 0.47
N VAL A 150 19.66 13.97 0.37
CA VAL A 150 18.72 14.09 1.49
C VAL A 150 17.48 13.25 1.22
N ALA A 151 16.70 12.96 2.26
CA ALA A 151 15.38 12.36 2.09
C ALA A 151 14.51 13.24 1.18
N ASP A 152 13.70 12.61 0.33
CA ASP A 152 12.82 13.31 -0.63
C ASP A 152 13.55 14.29 -1.58
N ALA A 153 14.85 14.07 -1.87
CA ALA A 153 15.62 14.89 -2.80
C ALA A 153 14.96 14.99 -4.20
N ASP A 154 14.17 13.99 -4.60
CA ASP A 154 13.39 13.98 -5.83
C ASP A 154 12.32 15.10 -5.89
N LYS A 155 11.89 15.62 -4.73
CA LYS A 155 10.88 16.68 -4.62
C LYS A 155 11.49 18.08 -4.53
N LEU A 156 12.81 18.19 -4.35
CA LEU A 156 13.50 19.47 -4.22
C LEU A 156 13.74 20.11 -5.58
N SER A 157 13.74 21.45 -5.60
CA SER A 157 14.12 22.21 -6.80
C SER A 157 15.62 22.11 -7.05
N LEU A 158 16.03 22.31 -8.30
CA LEU A 158 17.46 22.33 -8.64
C LEU A 158 18.21 23.43 -7.89
N ALA A 159 17.60 24.59 -7.67
CA ALA A 159 18.22 25.67 -6.88
C ALA A 159 18.56 25.22 -5.45
N VAL A 160 17.62 24.52 -4.78
CA VAL A 160 17.85 23.97 -3.44
C VAL A 160 18.92 22.88 -3.46
N LEU A 161 18.90 21.99 -4.47
CA LEU A 161 19.92 20.96 -4.61
C LEU A 161 21.31 21.53 -4.90
N CYS A 162 21.41 22.63 -5.65
CA CYS A 162 22.67 23.36 -5.85
C CYS A 162 23.23 23.89 -4.53
N ALA A 163 22.36 24.51 -3.72
CA ALA A 163 22.74 25.03 -2.41
C ALA A 163 23.19 23.91 -1.45
N LEU A 164 22.48 22.79 -1.42
CA LEU A 164 22.82 21.63 -0.57
C LEU A 164 24.12 20.94 -1.00
N SER A 165 24.35 20.81 -2.31
CA SER A 165 25.52 20.11 -2.85
C SER A 165 26.75 20.99 -3.04
N GLY A 166 26.64 22.31 -2.78
CA GLY A 166 27.73 23.27 -2.99
C GLY A 166 28.15 23.43 -4.46
N ILE A 167 27.28 23.10 -5.40
CA ILE A 167 27.55 23.17 -6.85
C ILE A 167 26.87 24.40 -7.43
N SER A 168 27.59 25.18 -8.24
CA SER A 168 27.03 26.40 -8.83
C SER A 168 25.92 26.10 -9.84
N GLU A 169 24.87 26.93 -9.82
CA GLU A 169 23.75 26.83 -10.76
C GLU A 169 24.20 26.86 -12.23
N GLN A 170 25.17 27.72 -12.55
CA GLN A 170 25.77 27.80 -13.88
C GLN A 170 26.39 26.47 -14.33
N ARG A 171 27.04 25.74 -13.42
CA ARG A 171 27.62 24.43 -13.72
C ARG A 171 26.54 23.40 -14.00
N VAL A 172 25.46 23.40 -13.22
CA VAL A 172 24.31 22.51 -13.43
C VAL A 172 23.64 22.79 -14.77
N LEU A 173 23.40 24.07 -15.11
CA LEU A 173 22.82 24.45 -16.40
C LEU A 173 23.71 24.04 -17.58
N ARG A 174 25.04 24.22 -17.45
CA ARG A 174 26.00 23.77 -18.47
C ARG A 174 25.95 22.24 -18.64
N ASN A 175 25.94 21.50 -17.54
CA ASN A 175 25.83 20.04 -17.56
C ASN A 175 24.51 19.59 -18.18
N ALA A 176 23.39 20.26 -17.86
CA ALA A 176 22.08 20.00 -18.45
C ALA A 176 22.11 20.18 -19.98
N GLY A 177 22.66 21.29 -20.46
CA GLY A 177 22.81 21.56 -21.89
C GLY A 177 23.70 20.56 -22.60
N ALA A 178 24.85 20.22 -22.00
CA ALA A 178 25.79 19.23 -22.57
C ALA A 178 25.20 17.81 -22.67
N LYS A 179 24.24 17.48 -21.80
CA LYS A 179 23.56 16.17 -21.77
C LYS A 179 22.20 16.19 -22.47
N GLY A 180 21.79 17.32 -23.05
CA GLY A 180 20.51 17.47 -23.75
C GLY A 180 19.28 17.33 -22.86
N LEU A 181 19.39 17.68 -21.57
CA LEU A 181 18.28 17.60 -20.63
C LEU A 181 17.29 18.76 -20.87
N GLN A 182 16.00 18.42 -20.93
CA GLN A 182 14.91 19.39 -20.97
C GLN A 182 14.71 20.01 -19.58
N LEU A 183 15.09 21.27 -19.43
CA LEU A 183 15.05 22.06 -18.21
C LEU A 183 14.63 23.49 -18.57
N ASN A 184 13.54 23.98 -17.97
CA ASN A 184 13.02 25.33 -18.23
C ASN A 184 13.50 26.31 -17.16
N ALA A 185 13.54 25.88 -15.89
CA ALA A 185 13.94 26.71 -14.77
C ALA A 185 14.57 25.91 -13.62
N LEU A 186 15.40 26.58 -12.81
CA LEU A 186 16.01 26.00 -11.61
C LEU A 186 15.01 25.80 -10.45
N SER A 187 13.82 26.40 -10.54
CA SER A 187 12.72 26.19 -9.62
C SER A 187 12.03 24.83 -9.82
N GLU A 188 12.25 24.17 -10.97
CA GLU A 188 11.68 22.87 -11.24
C GLU A 188 12.25 21.79 -10.31
N THR A 189 11.39 20.87 -9.89
CA THR A 189 11.79 19.74 -9.06
C THR A 189 12.57 18.72 -9.89
N LEU A 190 13.47 17.99 -9.22
CA LEU A 190 14.21 16.91 -9.87
C LEU A 190 13.28 15.84 -10.47
N SER A 191 12.17 15.53 -9.80
CA SER A 191 11.13 14.62 -10.32
C SER A 191 10.48 15.11 -11.60
N ASP A 192 10.20 16.39 -11.73
CA ASP A 192 9.53 16.92 -12.92
C ASP A 192 10.47 16.94 -14.13
N ILE A 193 11.74 17.27 -13.89
CA ILE A 193 12.79 17.15 -14.91
C ILE A 193 12.96 15.69 -15.32
N ALA A 194 12.97 14.76 -14.36
CA ALA A 194 13.07 13.33 -14.62
C ALA A 194 11.91 12.81 -15.50
N LYS A 195 10.67 13.23 -15.21
CA LYS A 195 9.50 12.89 -16.04
C LYS A 195 9.62 13.42 -17.47
N LYS A 196 10.00 14.70 -17.65
CA LYS A 196 10.18 15.31 -18.98
C LYS A 196 11.20 14.55 -19.82
N ASN A 197 12.28 14.12 -19.17
CA ASN A 197 13.39 13.43 -19.82
C ASN A 197 13.24 11.90 -19.85
N ARG A 198 12.11 11.34 -19.36
CA ARG A 198 11.87 9.89 -19.25
C ARG A 198 13.00 9.14 -18.55
N MET A 199 13.51 9.72 -17.47
CA MET A 199 14.59 9.18 -16.64
C MET A 199 14.14 9.06 -15.18
N SER A 200 14.92 8.36 -14.35
CA SER A 200 14.77 8.42 -12.90
C SER A 200 15.39 9.70 -12.34
N PRO A 201 14.87 10.25 -11.22
CA PRO A 201 15.51 11.34 -10.48
C PRO A 201 16.99 11.07 -10.18
N GLU A 202 17.31 9.83 -9.82
CA GLU A 202 18.69 9.36 -9.64
C GLU A 202 19.59 9.64 -10.85
N LYS A 203 19.14 9.25 -12.04
CA LYS A 203 19.92 9.41 -13.27
C LYS A 203 20.10 10.88 -13.63
N VAL A 204 19.05 11.68 -13.46
CA VAL A 204 19.12 13.14 -13.69
C VAL A 204 20.11 13.77 -12.71
N TYR A 205 20.05 13.40 -11.43
CA TYR A 205 20.97 13.91 -10.42
C TYR A 205 22.42 13.58 -10.77
N GLY A 206 22.70 12.33 -11.18
CA GLY A 206 24.03 11.92 -11.63
C GLY A 206 24.54 12.77 -12.80
N LEU A 207 23.70 13.02 -13.80
CA LEU A 207 24.08 13.82 -14.97
C LEU A 207 24.34 15.30 -14.65
N LEU A 208 23.66 15.85 -13.64
CA LEU A 208 23.76 17.26 -13.29
C LEU A 208 24.88 17.55 -12.28
N PHE A 209 25.01 16.71 -11.25
CA PHE A 209 25.85 16.98 -10.08
C PHE A 209 27.13 16.15 -10.01
N LEU A 210 27.22 15.04 -10.76
CA LEU A 210 28.44 14.22 -10.83
C LEU A 210 29.22 14.51 -12.13
N LYS A 211 30.50 14.11 -12.14
CA LYS A 211 31.39 14.32 -13.30
C LYS A 211 31.05 13.38 -14.44
#